data_AF-A0A6N7XKE6-F1
#
_entry.id   AF-A0A6N7XKE6-F1
#
_cell.length_a   1.000
_cell.length_b   1.000
_cell.length_c   1.000
_cell.angle_alpha   90.00
_cell.angle_beta   90.00
_cell.angle_gamma   90.00
#
_symmetry.space_group_name_H-M   'P 1'
#
loop_
_entity.id
_entity.type
_entity.pdbx_description
1 polymer ?
#
loop_
_entity_poly.entity_id
_entity_poly.type
_entity_poly.pdbx_seq_one_letter_code
_entity_poly.pdbx_strand_id
1 'polypeptide(L)'
;MGLVINENISAIDLLRKDNIDINFQGDFQDSLKVLILNLMPNKLDTEYQLLKLLGNSFVDIQVDFLYVKSHKPKNTSLNYLEIAYKTLEQIKNTNYDGMIITGAPLEFVDFGDISYWNELKIIMDYSNKYVKSTIYLCWAAVAGLYYNYKIPKHIIDKKVVGIFSHEIIGRNSPLFKGLEQEIITPHSRYFEIREEDIRDIKELEVLSKSNDVGIHILAEREGKAIYITGHPEYNTDTLKNEYKRDRNKGLVPNLPKNYFPDDDFSVIPKNTWRNHSQRLINNWIRYYLV
;
A
#
# COMPACT_ATOMS: atom_id res chain seq x y z
N MET A 1 17.52 2.51 14.47
CA MET A 1 16.70 1.55 13.72
C MET A 1 16.67 2.07 12.31
N GLY A 2 17.07 1.22 11.38
CA GLY A 2 17.30 1.61 10.01
C GLY A 2 16.72 0.59 9.04
N LEU A 3 16.82 0.95 7.78
CA LEU A 3 16.46 0.10 6.67
C LEU A 3 17.69 -0.65 6.17
N VAL A 4 17.54 -1.94 5.89
CA VAL A 4 18.52 -2.70 5.10
C VAL A 4 17.93 -2.88 3.71
N ILE A 5 18.48 -2.18 2.71
CA ILE A 5 17.96 -2.17 1.34
C ILE A 5 19.08 -2.30 0.31
N ASN A 6 18.71 -2.67 -0.91
CA ASN A 6 19.65 -2.68 -2.04
C ASN A 6 20.21 -1.26 -2.29
N GLU A 7 21.52 -1.15 -2.47
CA GLU A 7 22.23 0.13 -2.70
C GLU A 7 21.82 0.87 -3.98
N ASN A 8 21.16 0.16 -4.91
CA ASN A 8 20.67 0.73 -6.16
C ASN A 8 19.25 1.31 -6.04
N ILE A 9 18.59 1.26 -4.87
CA ILE A 9 17.24 1.83 -4.70
C ILE A 9 17.26 3.34 -4.95
N SER A 10 16.36 3.83 -5.83
CA SER A 10 16.43 5.22 -6.30
C SER A 10 16.02 6.21 -5.21
N ALA A 11 15.26 5.77 -4.21
CA ALA A 11 14.77 6.60 -3.11
C ALA A 11 15.82 6.93 -2.03
N ILE A 12 17.03 6.34 -2.07
CA ILE A 12 18.04 6.48 -1.00
C ILE A 12 18.32 7.93 -0.63
N ASP A 13 18.53 8.81 -1.62
CA ASP A 13 18.87 10.21 -1.36
C ASP A 13 17.71 11.00 -0.75
N LEU A 14 16.46 10.65 -1.10
CA LEU A 14 15.27 11.27 -0.50
C LEU A 14 15.10 10.82 0.96
N LEU A 15 15.34 9.54 1.23
CA LEU A 15 15.26 8.96 2.57
C LEU A 15 16.33 9.55 3.51
N ARG A 16 17.57 9.72 3.02
CA ARG A 16 18.65 10.38 3.79
C ARG A 16 18.33 11.83 4.13
N LYS A 17 17.69 12.57 3.21
CA LYS A 17 17.23 13.95 3.48
C LYS A 17 16.17 14.01 4.59
N ASP A 18 15.42 12.94 4.78
CA ASP A 18 14.46 12.78 5.88
C ASP A 18 15.09 12.17 7.14
N ASN A 19 16.41 12.03 7.21
CA ASN A 19 17.15 11.42 8.32
C ASN A 19 16.76 9.96 8.59
N ILE A 20 16.36 9.21 7.56
CA ILE A 20 16.18 7.77 7.66
C ILE A 20 17.55 7.10 7.60
N ASP A 21 17.82 6.22 8.57
CA ASP A 21 19.03 5.43 8.64
C ASP A 21 18.98 4.28 7.61
N ILE A 22 20.04 4.12 6.82
CA ILE A 22 20.08 3.19 5.68
C ILE A 22 21.39 2.41 5.67
N ASN A 23 21.26 1.10 5.60
CA ASN A 23 22.33 0.12 5.50
C ASN A 23 22.17 -0.68 4.19
N PHE A 24 23.27 -1.07 3.57
CA PHE A 24 23.27 -1.80 2.28
C PHE A 24 23.71 -3.25 2.38
N GLN A 25 24.42 -3.60 3.46
CA GLN A 25 24.97 -4.93 3.69
C GLN A 25 24.80 -5.32 5.15
N GLY A 26 24.57 -6.61 5.37
CA GLY A 26 24.51 -7.23 6.69
C GLY A 26 23.33 -8.18 6.79
N ASP A 27 23.62 -9.45 7.10
CA ASP A 27 22.64 -10.27 7.81
C ASP A 27 22.47 -9.64 9.19
N PHE A 28 21.59 -8.65 9.29
CA PHE A 28 21.07 -8.22 10.58
C PHE A 28 20.24 -9.39 11.08
N GLN A 29 20.89 -10.24 11.89
CA GLN A 29 20.41 -11.54 12.33
C GLN A 29 19.03 -11.45 13.03
N ASP A 30 18.63 -10.25 13.44
CA ASP A 30 17.38 -9.91 14.13
C ASP A 30 16.48 -8.91 13.36
N SER A 31 16.76 -8.60 12.09
CA SER A 31 15.92 -7.71 11.28
C SER A 31 14.68 -8.42 10.73
N LEU A 32 13.55 -7.71 10.70
CA LEU A 32 12.35 -8.21 10.02
C LEU A 32 12.51 -8.11 8.51
N LYS A 33 12.15 -9.17 7.79
CA LYS A 33 12.19 -9.21 6.32
C LYS A 33 10.83 -8.83 5.76
N VAL A 34 10.77 -7.69 5.08
CA VAL A 34 9.57 -7.20 4.40
C VAL A 34 9.76 -7.23 2.89
N LEU A 35 8.84 -7.86 2.18
CA LEU A 35 8.80 -7.88 0.72
C LEU A 35 7.82 -6.82 0.21
N ILE A 36 8.19 -6.05 -0.82
CA ILE A 36 7.28 -5.09 -1.45
C ILE A 36 7.10 -5.42 -2.92
N LEU A 37 5.91 -5.91 -3.31
CA LEU A 37 5.53 -5.98 -4.72
C LEU A 37 5.02 -4.60 -5.16
N ASN A 38 5.89 -3.86 -5.84
CA ASN A 38 5.57 -2.53 -6.33
C ASN A 38 4.95 -2.60 -7.73
N LEU A 39 3.63 -2.42 -7.81
CA LEU A 39 2.85 -2.34 -9.04
C LEU A 39 2.59 -0.89 -9.52
N MET A 40 3.03 0.10 -8.75
CA MET A 40 2.80 1.52 -9.08
C MET A 40 3.62 1.97 -10.29
N PRO A 41 3.12 2.91 -11.11
CA PRO A 41 3.84 3.39 -12.29
C PRO A 41 5.04 4.27 -11.95
N ASN A 42 5.01 5.01 -10.82
CA ASN A 42 6.14 5.77 -10.34
C ASN A 42 6.85 4.99 -9.23
N LYS A 43 7.92 4.26 -9.59
CA LYS A 43 8.66 3.41 -8.66
C LYS A 43 9.36 4.22 -7.58
N LEU A 44 10.07 5.28 -7.96
CA LEU A 44 10.79 6.17 -7.03
C LEU A 44 9.88 6.74 -5.94
N ASP A 45 8.74 7.33 -6.31
CA ASP A 45 7.82 7.92 -5.32
C ASP A 45 7.27 6.86 -4.37
N THR A 46 6.94 5.69 -4.89
CA THR A 46 6.35 4.59 -4.11
C THR A 46 7.39 3.94 -3.18
N GLU A 47 8.61 3.74 -3.67
CA GLU A 47 9.77 3.32 -2.86
C GLU A 47 9.96 4.30 -1.70
N TYR A 48 10.07 5.59 -2.01
CA TYR A 48 10.28 6.63 -1.01
C TYR A 48 9.17 6.67 0.04
N GLN A 49 7.91 6.63 -0.38
CA GLN A 49 6.74 6.64 0.52
C GLN A 49 6.72 5.45 1.49
N LEU A 50 6.87 4.24 0.96
CA LEU A 50 6.81 3.02 1.78
C LEU A 50 8.04 2.87 2.66
N LEU A 51 9.24 3.10 2.12
CA LEU A 51 10.48 3.04 2.89
C LEU A 51 10.51 4.11 3.98
N LYS A 52 9.97 5.31 3.75
CA LYS A 52 9.87 6.33 4.79
C LYS A 52 9.00 5.87 5.96
N LEU A 53 7.87 5.21 5.70
CA LEU A 53 7.03 4.64 6.76
C LEU A 53 7.75 3.51 7.51
N LEU A 54 8.36 2.57 6.78
CA LEU A 54 9.06 1.43 7.37
C LEU A 54 10.33 1.87 8.12
N GLY A 55 11.05 2.86 7.63
CA GLY A 55 12.29 3.37 8.23
C GLY A 55 12.07 4.17 9.51
N ASN A 56 10.83 4.60 9.78
CA ASN A 56 10.43 5.21 11.06
C ASN A 56 9.92 4.18 12.09
N SER A 57 10.23 2.91 11.89
CA SER A 57 9.83 1.83 12.80
C SER A 57 10.78 1.69 13.99
N PHE A 58 10.35 0.94 14.99
CA PHE A 58 11.09 0.71 16.24
C PHE A 58 12.04 -0.51 16.18
N VAL A 59 12.18 -1.14 15.01
CA VAL A 59 13.03 -2.30 14.70
C VAL A 59 13.72 -2.09 13.36
N ASP A 60 14.85 -2.77 13.14
CA ASP A 60 15.51 -2.80 11.83
C ASP A 60 14.69 -3.64 10.86
N ILE A 61 14.51 -3.12 9.64
CA ILE A 61 13.70 -3.78 8.60
C ILE A 61 14.55 -3.95 7.35
N GLN A 62 14.75 -5.20 6.95
CA GLN A 62 15.27 -5.53 5.64
C GLN A 62 14.13 -5.49 4.61
N VAL A 63 14.27 -4.68 3.57
CA VAL A 63 13.27 -4.55 2.52
C VAL A 63 13.82 -5.04 1.20
N ASP A 64 13.15 -6.06 0.65
CA ASP A 64 13.33 -6.48 -0.74
C ASP A 64 12.16 -5.95 -1.58
N PHE A 65 12.45 -5.42 -2.76
CA PHE A 65 11.42 -5.09 -3.73
C PHE A 65 11.25 -6.21 -4.76
N LEU A 66 10.01 -6.52 -5.10
CA LEU A 66 9.62 -7.47 -6.13
C LEU A 66 8.99 -6.74 -7.31
N TYR A 67 9.31 -7.17 -8.53
CA TYR A 67 8.61 -6.76 -9.74
C TYR A 67 8.05 -7.96 -10.50
N VAL A 68 6.97 -7.73 -11.25
CA VAL A 68 6.38 -8.71 -12.17
C VAL A 68 7.21 -8.78 -13.45
N LYS A 69 7.82 -9.93 -13.72
CA LYS A 69 8.72 -10.16 -14.85
C LYS A 69 8.00 -10.14 -16.19
N SER A 70 6.75 -10.59 -16.23
CA SER A 70 5.92 -10.59 -17.44
C SER A 70 5.46 -9.20 -17.89
N HIS A 71 5.61 -8.18 -17.03
CA HIS A 71 5.18 -6.81 -17.32
C HIS A 71 6.34 -5.93 -17.76
N LYS A 72 6.12 -5.13 -18.81
CA LYS A 72 7.04 -4.07 -19.22
C LYS A 72 6.58 -2.72 -18.63
N PRO A 73 7.29 -2.15 -17.65
CA PRO A 73 6.91 -0.86 -17.07
C PRO A 73 7.06 0.26 -18.10
N LYS A 74 6.15 1.22 -18.08
CA LYS A 74 6.20 2.38 -18.99
C LYS A 74 7.19 3.46 -18.56
N ASN A 75 7.38 3.65 -17.25
CA ASN A 75 8.11 4.79 -16.68
C ASN A 75 9.43 4.39 -16.00
N THR A 76 9.84 3.13 -16.11
CA THR A 76 11.00 2.59 -15.39
C THR A 76 11.76 1.65 -16.31
N SER A 77 13.08 1.82 -16.36
CA SER A 77 13.92 0.95 -17.21
C SER A 77 13.99 -0.46 -16.62
N LEU A 78 14.03 -1.46 -17.51
CA LEU A 78 14.21 -2.85 -17.08
C LEU A 78 15.56 -3.05 -16.37
N ASN A 79 16.62 -2.40 -16.86
CA ASN A 79 17.95 -2.45 -16.21
C ASN A 79 17.90 -2.01 -14.75
N TYR A 80 17.13 -0.95 -14.42
CA TYR A 80 16.95 -0.53 -13.04
C TYR A 80 16.27 -1.62 -12.19
N LEU A 81 15.19 -2.24 -12.70
CA LEU A 81 14.49 -3.30 -12.00
C LEU A 81 15.39 -4.54 -11.80
N GLU A 82 16.20 -4.90 -12.79
CA GLU A 82 17.10 -6.06 -12.70
C GLU A 82 18.19 -5.90 -11.62
N ILE A 83 18.66 -4.67 -11.37
CA ILE A 83 19.70 -4.41 -10.36
C ILE A 83 19.13 -4.10 -8.96
N ALA A 84 17.97 -3.46 -8.88
CA ALA A 84 17.41 -2.96 -7.61
C ALA A 84 16.26 -3.82 -7.06
N TYR A 85 15.59 -4.60 -7.91
CA TYR A 85 14.46 -5.45 -7.55
C TYR A 85 14.76 -6.93 -7.79
N LYS A 86 13.97 -7.79 -7.14
CA LYS A 86 13.99 -9.24 -7.31
C LYS A 86 12.82 -9.70 -8.17
N THR A 87 12.92 -10.91 -8.73
CA THR A 87 11.82 -11.66 -9.34
C THR A 87 11.33 -12.76 -8.39
N LEU A 88 10.16 -13.32 -8.67
CA LEU A 88 9.60 -14.40 -7.86
C LEU A 88 10.55 -15.61 -7.83
N GLU A 89 11.19 -15.94 -8.93
CA GLU A 89 12.12 -17.07 -9.01
C GLU A 89 13.33 -16.92 -8.07
N GLN A 90 13.77 -15.69 -7.82
CA GLN A 90 14.89 -15.40 -6.92
C GLN A 90 14.51 -15.52 -5.44
N ILE A 91 13.23 -15.34 -5.10
CA ILE A 91 12.75 -15.34 -3.70
C ILE A 91 11.92 -16.57 -3.32
N LYS A 92 11.58 -17.45 -4.27
CA LYS A 92 10.62 -18.56 -4.07
C LYS A 92 10.90 -19.51 -2.89
N ASN A 93 12.14 -19.53 -2.39
CA ASN A 93 12.58 -20.36 -1.28
C ASN A 93 12.90 -19.55 -0.01
N THR A 94 12.59 -18.26 -0.01
CA THR A 94 12.79 -17.34 1.12
C THR A 94 11.47 -17.16 1.85
N ASN A 95 11.48 -17.14 3.18
CA ASN A 95 10.34 -16.68 3.97
C ASN A 95 10.49 -15.18 4.27
N TYR A 96 9.39 -14.46 4.29
CA TYR A 96 9.34 -13.06 4.75
C TYR A 96 8.41 -12.94 5.95
N ASP A 97 8.71 -12.00 6.83
CA ASP A 97 7.81 -11.67 7.93
C ASP A 97 6.60 -10.94 7.37
N GLY A 98 6.84 -9.89 6.58
CA GLY A 98 5.78 -9.05 6.02
C GLY A 98 5.83 -8.96 4.50
N MET A 99 4.69 -8.70 3.87
CA MET A 99 4.62 -8.31 2.47
C MET A 99 3.67 -7.12 2.28
N ILE A 100 4.01 -6.22 1.36
CA ILE A 100 3.12 -5.16 0.89
C ILE A 100 2.95 -5.30 -0.62
N ILE A 101 1.71 -5.42 -1.08
CA ILE A 101 1.35 -5.37 -2.50
C ILE A 101 0.70 -4.02 -2.76
N THR A 102 1.33 -3.19 -3.59
CA THR A 102 0.87 -1.82 -3.81
C THR A 102 -0.32 -1.75 -4.75
N GLY A 103 -0.96 -0.58 -4.82
CA GLY A 103 -1.93 -0.28 -5.88
C GLY A 103 -1.32 -0.36 -7.28
N ALA A 104 -2.19 -0.35 -8.29
CA ALA A 104 -1.87 -0.31 -9.71
C ALA A 104 -2.96 0.48 -10.45
N PRO A 105 -2.64 1.15 -11.58
CA PRO A 105 -3.61 1.90 -12.39
C PRO A 105 -4.41 0.96 -13.30
N LEU A 106 -5.16 0.03 -12.68
CA LEU A 106 -5.88 -1.08 -13.33
C LEU A 106 -7.34 -1.19 -12.88
N GLU A 107 -7.89 -0.13 -12.28
CA GLU A 107 -9.25 -0.11 -11.75
C GLU A 107 -10.28 -0.51 -12.83
N PHE A 108 -10.12 0.03 -14.05
CA PHE A 108 -11.04 -0.21 -15.17
C PHE A 108 -10.68 -1.42 -16.04
N VAL A 109 -9.68 -2.23 -15.68
CA VAL A 109 -9.29 -3.42 -16.44
C VAL A 109 -9.78 -4.67 -15.72
N ASP A 110 -10.54 -5.51 -16.40
CA ASP A 110 -11.01 -6.76 -15.81
C ASP A 110 -9.85 -7.69 -15.47
N PHE A 111 -9.98 -8.44 -14.37
CA PHE A 111 -8.86 -9.21 -13.85
C PHE A 111 -8.27 -10.19 -14.87
N GLY A 112 -9.14 -10.82 -15.68
CA GLY A 112 -8.71 -11.73 -16.75
C GLY A 112 -7.94 -11.08 -17.89
N ASP A 113 -8.12 -9.76 -18.09
CA ASP A 113 -7.49 -8.99 -19.17
C ASP A 113 -6.18 -8.33 -18.74
N ILE A 114 -5.82 -8.42 -17.45
CA ILE A 114 -4.55 -7.91 -16.95
C ILE A 114 -3.42 -8.84 -17.41
N SER A 115 -2.48 -8.29 -18.18
CA SER A 115 -1.42 -9.05 -18.83
C SER A 115 -0.55 -9.90 -17.88
N TYR A 116 -0.34 -9.42 -16.65
CA TYR A 116 0.43 -10.12 -15.62
C TYR A 116 -0.44 -10.79 -14.55
N TRP A 117 -1.76 -10.94 -14.78
CA TRP A 117 -2.67 -11.53 -13.79
C TRP A 117 -2.26 -12.92 -13.33
N ASN A 118 -1.83 -13.77 -14.29
CA ASN A 118 -1.39 -15.12 -13.96
C ASN A 118 -0.15 -15.12 -13.06
N GLU A 119 0.82 -14.24 -13.31
CA GLU A 119 1.99 -14.08 -12.44
C GLU A 119 1.58 -13.55 -11.07
N LEU A 120 0.67 -12.58 -11.02
CA LEU A 120 0.16 -12.02 -9.76
C LEU A 120 -0.54 -13.08 -8.89
N LYS A 121 -1.31 -14.00 -9.49
CA LYS A 121 -1.89 -15.14 -8.76
C LYS A 121 -0.83 -16.00 -8.11
N ILE A 122 0.25 -16.33 -8.83
CA ILE A 122 1.36 -17.14 -8.29
C ILE A 122 2.07 -16.37 -7.16
N ILE A 123 2.23 -15.06 -7.28
CA ILE A 123 2.79 -14.23 -6.20
C ILE A 123 1.86 -14.22 -4.97
N MET A 124 0.55 -14.17 -5.15
CA MET A 124 -0.41 -14.26 -4.04
C MET A 124 -0.43 -15.67 -3.41
N ASP A 125 -0.25 -16.73 -4.18
CA ASP A 125 -0.03 -18.08 -3.63
C ASP A 125 1.24 -18.14 -2.78
N TYR A 126 2.32 -17.51 -3.28
CA TYR A 126 3.56 -17.38 -2.54
C TYR A 126 3.37 -16.58 -1.24
N SER A 127 2.64 -15.46 -1.27
CA SER A 127 2.37 -14.65 -0.07
C SER A 127 1.59 -15.45 0.99
N ASN A 128 0.60 -16.22 0.56
CA ASN A 128 -0.20 -17.06 1.45
C ASN A 128 0.65 -18.16 2.13
N LYS A 129 1.66 -18.68 1.45
CA LYS A 129 2.49 -19.80 1.96
C LYS A 129 3.76 -19.38 2.70
N TYR A 130 4.45 -18.33 2.25
CA TYR A 130 5.82 -18.00 2.66
C TYR A 130 5.95 -16.65 3.40
N VAL A 131 4.84 -15.91 3.56
CA VAL A 131 4.82 -14.62 4.27
C VAL A 131 3.91 -14.72 5.49
N LYS A 132 4.32 -14.20 6.66
CA LYS A 132 3.47 -14.24 7.88
C LYS A 132 2.23 -13.36 7.73
N SER A 133 2.39 -12.12 7.27
CA SER A 133 1.29 -11.16 7.07
C SER A 133 1.47 -10.32 5.80
N THR A 134 0.40 -10.15 5.01
CA THR A 134 0.42 -9.38 3.75
C THR A 134 -0.56 -8.21 3.79
N ILE A 135 -0.08 -7.00 3.52
CA ILE A 135 -0.91 -5.82 3.27
C ILE A 135 -1.15 -5.68 1.76
N TYR A 136 -2.41 -5.51 1.37
CA TYR A 136 -2.84 -5.19 0.02
C TYR A 136 -3.35 -3.75 -0.01
N LEU A 137 -2.68 -2.85 -0.74
CA LEU A 137 -3.00 -1.42 -0.79
C LEU A 137 -3.81 -1.06 -2.05
N CYS A 138 -4.83 -0.22 -1.87
CA CYS A 138 -5.67 0.34 -2.93
C CYS A 138 -6.16 -0.74 -3.91
N TRP A 139 -5.78 -0.69 -5.19
CA TRP A 139 -6.23 -1.69 -6.18
C TRP A 139 -5.84 -3.12 -5.80
N ALA A 140 -4.69 -3.33 -5.15
CA ALA A 140 -4.32 -4.66 -4.70
C ALA A 140 -5.29 -5.21 -3.65
N ALA A 141 -5.98 -4.34 -2.89
CA ALA A 141 -6.99 -4.76 -1.93
C ALA A 141 -8.11 -5.54 -2.64
N VAL A 142 -8.68 -4.97 -3.72
CA VAL A 142 -9.73 -5.66 -4.50
C VAL A 142 -9.19 -6.82 -5.33
N ALA A 143 -7.94 -6.76 -5.81
CA ALA A 143 -7.31 -7.88 -6.49
C ALA A 143 -7.12 -9.10 -5.57
N GLY A 144 -6.64 -8.87 -4.35
CA GLY A 144 -6.45 -9.90 -3.34
C GLY A 144 -7.79 -10.50 -2.87
N LEU A 145 -8.79 -9.66 -2.60
CA LEU A 145 -10.14 -10.12 -2.25
C LEU A 145 -10.78 -10.95 -3.37
N TYR A 146 -10.64 -10.52 -4.62
CA TYR A 146 -11.11 -11.29 -5.77
C TYR A 146 -10.38 -12.63 -5.89
N TYR A 147 -9.06 -12.64 -5.69
CA TYR A 147 -8.29 -13.88 -5.80
C TYR A 147 -8.64 -14.88 -4.71
N ASN A 148 -8.57 -14.46 -3.45
CA ASN A 148 -8.71 -15.29 -2.26
C ASN A 148 -10.18 -15.67 -1.98
N TYR A 149 -11.14 -14.78 -2.27
CA TYR A 149 -12.54 -14.94 -1.86
C TYR A 149 -13.57 -14.82 -2.99
N LYS A 150 -13.13 -14.55 -4.23
CA LYS A 150 -14.02 -14.29 -5.38
C LYS A 150 -14.96 -13.08 -5.19
N ILE A 151 -14.61 -12.16 -4.30
CA ILE A 151 -15.32 -10.89 -4.12
C ILE A 151 -15.10 -10.03 -5.37
N PRO A 152 -16.14 -9.58 -6.07
CA PRO A 152 -15.99 -8.74 -7.25
C PRO A 152 -15.51 -7.33 -6.88
N LYS A 153 -14.86 -6.65 -7.83
CA LYS A 153 -14.63 -5.21 -7.74
C LYS A 153 -15.90 -4.48 -8.22
N HIS A 154 -16.33 -3.45 -7.49
CA HIS A 154 -17.41 -2.57 -7.94
C HIS A 154 -16.84 -1.23 -8.35
N ILE A 155 -16.96 -0.88 -9.63
CA ILE A 155 -16.52 0.40 -10.16
C ILE A 155 -17.58 1.47 -9.88
N ILE A 156 -17.13 2.64 -9.45
CA ILE A 156 -17.98 3.80 -9.16
C ILE A 156 -17.72 4.92 -10.17
N ASP A 157 -18.78 5.65 -10.53
CA ASP A 157 -18.72 6.69 -11.56
C ASP A 157 -17.93 7.93 -11.12
N LYS A 158 -17.96 8.23 -9.82
CA LYS A 158 -17.27 9.39 -9.24
C LYS A 158 -16.03 8.94 -8.51
N LYS A 159 -14.87 9.47 -8.91
CA LYS A 159 -13.60 9.22 -8.22
C LYS A 159 -13.72 9.60 -6.75
N VAL A 160 -13.35 8.66 -5.87
CA VAL A 160 -13.06 8.98 -4.47
C VAL A 160 -11.64 9.52 -4.41
N VAL A 161 -11.52 10.83 -4.13
CA VAL A 161 -10.23 11.51 -4.04
C VAL A 161 -10.23 12.55 -2.93
N GLY A 162 -9.27 12.47 -2.01
CA GLY A 162 -9.20 13.35 -0.84
C GLY A 162 -8.69 12.67 0.42
N ILE A 163 -8.86 13.34 1.56
CA ILE A 163 -8.55 12.84 2.89
C ILE A 163 -9.86 12.55 3.62
N PHE A 164 -9.98 11.34 4.15
CA PHE A 164 -11.22 10.88 4.77
C PHE A 164 -10.96 10.33 6.17
N SER A 165 -11.92 10.56 7.07
CA SER A 165 -11.96 9.91 8.38
C SER A 165 -12.76 8.62 8.29
N HIS A 166 -12.31 7.61 9.04
CA HIS A 166 -12.90 6.28 9.08
C HIS A 166 -13.11 5.86 10.53
N GLU A 167 -14.32 5.45 10.87
CA GLU A 167 -14.64 4.86 12.15
C GLU A 167 -13.94 3.50 12.30
N ILE A 168 -13.32 3.29 13.46
CA ILE A 168 -12.75 2.02 13.88
C ILE A 168 -13.85 1.16 14.51
N ILE A 169 -14.29 0.16 13.75
CA ILE A 169 -15.32 -0.79 14.18
C ILE A 169 -14.69 -2.06 14.78
N GLY A 170 -13.55 -2.51 14.25
CA GLY A 170 -12.79 -3.66 14.76
C GLY A 170 -11.90 -3.30 15.96
N ARG A 171 -12.50 -2.76 17.03
CA ARG A 171 -11.76 -2.14 18.16
C ARG A 171 -10.81 -3.07 18.91
N ASN A 172 -11.02 -4.38 18.82
CA ASN A 172 -10.15 -5.39 19.43
C ASN A 172 -8.94 -5.74 18.57
N SER A 173 -8.91 -5.29 17.30
CA SER A 173 -7.79 -5.57 16.40
C SER A 173 -6.50 -4.88 16.88
N PRO A 174 -5.40 -5.63 17.06
CA PRO A 174 -4.10 -5.06 17.41
C PRO A 174 -3.61 -3.98 16.43
N LEU A 175 -4.08 -4.03 15.18
CA LEU A 175 -3.80 -3.06 14.13
C LEU A 175 -4.13 -1.62 14.53
N PHE A 176 -5.14 -1.41 15.39
CA PHE A 176 -5.56 -0.08 15.84
C PHE A 176 -5.13 0.28 17.25
N LYS A 177 -4.26 -0.52 17.88
CA LYS A 177 -3.85 -0.24 19.26
C LYS A 177 -3.23 1.15 19.39
N GLY A 178 -3.78 1.96 20.30
CA GLY A 178 -3.35 3.35 20.52
C GLY A 178 -3.86 4.35 19.48
N LEU A 179 -4.75 3.94 18.58
CA LEU A 179 -5.64 4.85 17.86
C LEU A 179 -6.95 4.98 18.66
N GLU A 180 -7.61 6.13 18.53
CA GLU A 180 -8.85 6.43 19.25
C GLU A 180 -10.05 5.78 18.55
N GLN A 181 -11.05 6.57 18.14
CA GLN A 181 -12.25 6.09 17.47
C GLN A 181 -12.13 6.10 15.95
N GLU A 182 -11.15 6.80 15.40
CA GLU A 182 -11.04 7.02 13.97
C GLU A 182 -9.61 6.93 13.43
N ILE A 183 -9.52 6.66 12.13
CA ILE A 183 -8.29 6.70 11.35
C ILE A 183 -8.45 7.59 10.13
N ILE A 184 -7.57 8.58 9.99
CA ILE A 184 -7.55 9.49 8.85
C ILE A 184 -6.62 8.92 7.79
N THR A 185 -7.10 8.77 6.55
CA THR A 185 -6.32 8.19 5.45
C THR A 185 -6.69 8.83 4.10
N PRO A 186 -5.70 9.06 3.21
CA PRO A 186 -5.95 9.50 1.84
C PRO A 186 -6.62 8.41 0.99
N HIS A 187 -7.46 8.81 0.05
CA HIS A 187 -7.99 7.92 -1.00
C HIS A 187 -7.82 8.55 -2.39
N SER A 188 -7.60 7.70 -3.39
CA SER A 188 -7.57 8.06 -4.82
C SER A 188 -7.96 6.83 -5.65
N ARG A 189 -9.26 6.54 -5.80
CA ARG A 189 -9.76 5.32 -6.43
C ARG A 189 -11.12 5.47 -7.14
N TYR A 190 -11.41 4.53 -8.05
CA TYR A 190 -12.68 4.38 -8.78
C TYR A 190 -13.43 3.09 -8.46
N PHE A 191 -13.15 2.48 -7.31
CA PHE A 191 -13.85 1.28 -6.88
C PHE A 191 -14.32 1.40 -5.45
N GLU A 192 -15.24 0.54 -5.04
CA GLU A 192 -15.65 0.32 -3.66
C GLU A 192 -15.70 -1.19 -3.36
N ILE A 193 -15.78 -1.52 -2.07
CA ILE A 193 -16.13 -2.86 -1.59
C ILE A 193 -17.47 -2.72 -0.89
N ARG A 194 -18.44 -3.58 -1.24
CA ARG A 194 -19.78 -3.53 -0.66
C ARG A 194 -19.88 -4.49 0.51
N GLU A 195 -20.58 -4.05 1.56
CA GLU A 195 -20.79 -4.87 2.77
C GLU A 195 -21.53 -6.18 2.45
N GLU A 196 -22.38 -6.21 1.42
CA GLU A 196 -23.13 -7.39 0.99
C GLU A 196 -22.24 -8.52 0.46
N ASP A 197 -21.12 -8.21 -0.20
CA ASP A 197 -20.23 -9.23 -0.76
C ASP A 197 -19.37 -9.94 0.30
N ILE A 198 -19.25 -9.34 1.48
CA ILE A 198 -18.37 -9.81 2.56
C ILE A 198 -19.13 -10.38 3.76
N ARG A 199 -20.43 -10.09 3.87
CA ARG A 199 -21.24 -10.39 5.07
C ARG A 199 -21.18 -11.85 5.49
N ASP A 200 -21.13 -12.76 4.52
CA ASP A 200 -21.19 -14.21 4.76
C ASP A 200 -19.81 -14.88 4.84
N ILE A 201 -18.71 -14.11 4.67
CA ILE A 201 -17.34 -14.63 4.71
C ILE A 201 -16.80 -14.50 6.13
N LYS A 202 -16.82 -15.60 6.88
CA LYS A 202 -16.50 -15.61 8.33
C LYS A 202 -15.03 -15.35 8.63
N GLU A 203 -14.16 -15.59 7.65
CA GLU A 203 -12.72 -15.40 7.67
C GLU A 203 -12.34 -13.91 7.65
N LEU A 204 -13.20 -13.06 7.07
CA LEU A 204 -12.97 -11.63 6.93
C LEU A 204 -13.69 -10.82 8.01
N GLU A 205 -13.02 -9.79 8.50
CA GLU A 205 -13.57 -8.80 9.42
C GLU A 205 -13.39 -7.40 8.83
N VAL A 206 -14.46 -6.59 8.86
CA VAL A 206 -14.37 -5.16 8.58
C VAL A 206 -13.79 -4.47 9.79
N LEU A 207 -12.65 -3.82 9.59
CA LEU A 207 -11.87 -3.21 10.66
C LEU A 207 -12.14 -1.70 10.77
N SER A 208 -12.32 -1.02 9.63
CA SER A 208 -12.72 0.38 9.60
C SER A 208 -13.52 0.73 8.35
N LYS A 209 -14.40 1.75 8.46
CA LYS A 209 -15.21 2.25 7.35
C LYS A 209 -15.51 3.74 7.49
N SER A 210 -15.91 4.38 6.40
CA SER A 210 -16.37 5.76 6.38
C SER A 210 -17.75 5.84 5.75
N ASN A 211 -18.60 6.72 6.27
CA ASN A 211 -19.89 7.03 5.65
C ASN A 211 -19.70 7.68 4.26
N ASP A 212 -18.57 8.34 4.01
CA ASP A 212 -18.31 9.04 2.74
C ASP A 212 -17.72 8.14 1.66
N VAL A 213 -16.90 7.15 2.05
CA VAL A 213 -16.07 6.38 1.10
C VAL A 213 -16.17 4.86 1.28
N GLY A 214 -17.06 4.39 2.15
CA GLY A 214 -17.33 2.98 2.38
C GLY A 214 -16.23 2.27 3.17
N ILE A 215 -16.04 0.98 2.88
CA ILE A 215 -15.07 0.13 3.58
C ILE A 215 -13.64 0.60 3.32
N HIS A 216 -12.89 0.79 4.42
CA HIS A 216 -11.50 1.21 4.38
C HIS A 216 -10.54 0.06 4.60
N ILE A 217 -10.64 -0.62 5.75
CA ILE A 217 -9.76 -1.75 6.09
C ILE A 217 -10.61 -2.99 6.34
N LEU A 218 -10.22 -4.09 5.70
CA LEU A 218 -10.65 -5.44 5.97
C LEU A 218 -9.42 -6.25 6.37
N ALA A 219 -9.58 -7.27 7.21
CA ALA A 219 -8.52 -8.23 7.46
C ALA A 219 -9.07 -9.63 7.59
N GLU A 220 -8.24 -10.61 7.25
CA GLU A 220 -8.43 -11.96 7.72
C GLU A 220 -8.24 -12.02 9.23
N ARG A 221 -8.96 -12.93 9.89
CA ARG A 221 -8.68 -13.27 11.30
C ARG A 221 -7.19 -13.60 11.45
N GLU A 222 -6.61 -13.20 12.58
CA GLU A 222 -5.17 -13.33 12.85
C GLU A 222 -4.25 -12.47 11.95
N GLY A 223 -4.80 -11.71 11.00
CA GLY A 223 -4.08 -10.72 10.18
C GLY A 223 -3.13 -11.29 9.15
N LYS A 224 -3.40 -12.51 8.67
CA LYS A 224 -2.68 -13.14 7.56
C LYS A 224 -2.71 -12.27 6.29
N ALA A 225 -3.86 -11.69 5.97
CA ALA A 225 -4.04 -10.70 4.93
C ALA A 225 -4.81 -9.47 5.45
N ILE A 226 -4.36 -8.28 5.08
CA ILE A 226 -4.95 -7.00 5.45
C ILE A 226 -5.17 -6.20 4.16
N TYR A 227 -6.41 -5.83 3.88
CA TYR A 227 -6.82 -5.14 2.66
C TYR A 227 -7.17 -3.69 3.00
N ILE A 228 -6.39 -2.73 2.49
CA ILE A 228 -6.53 -1.30 2.77
C ILE A 228 -6.90 -0.59 1.47
N THR A 229 -8.11 -0.03 1.38
CA THR A 229 -8.59 0.64 0.15
C THR A 229 -8.10 2.08 0.01
N GLY A 230 -7.44 2.62 1.03
CA GLY A 230 -6.80 3.93 1.06
C GLY A 230 -5.29 3.87 0.79
N HIS A 231 -4.64 5.01 1.00
CA HIS A 231 -3.21 5.23 0.76
C HIS A 231 -2.52 5.85 1.99
N PRO A 232 -2.33 5.10 3.09
CA PRO A 232 -1.62 5.61 4.27
C PRO A 232 -0.17 6.02 3.95
N GLU A 233 0.41 5.50 2.87
CA GLU A 233 1.77 5.80 2.41
C GLU A 233 1.96 7.17 1.75
N TYR A 234 0.88 7.83 1.32
CA TYR A 234 1.02 9.05 0.55
C TYR A 234 1.74 10.16 1.29
N ASN A 235 2.68 10.78 0.59
CA ASN A 235 3.30 12.04 1.01
C ASN A 235 2.33 13.21 0.89
N THR A 236 2.67 14.30 1.57
CA THR A 236 1.86 15.52 1.64
C THR A 236 1.45 16.03 0.27
N ASP A 237 2.33 15.99 -0.74
CA ASP A 237 2.09 16.55 -2.07
C ASP A 237 1.53 15.54 -3.10
N THR A 238 1.31 14.28 -2.72
CA THR A 238 0.93 13.24 -3.70
C THR A 238 -0.38 13.58 -4.42
N LEU A 239 -1.45 13.88 -3.68
CA LEU A 239 -2.74 14.24 -4.29
C LEU A 239 -2.67 15.56 -5.09
N LYS A 240 -1.85 16.52 -4.64
CA LYS A 240 -1.58 17.76 -5.38
C LYS A 240 -0.93 17.47 -6.73
N ASN A 241 0.06 16.58 -6.75
CA ASN A 241 0.76 16.19 -7.96
C ASN A 241 -0.16 15.41 -8.92
N GLU A 242 -1.02 14.54 -8.40
CA GLU A 242 -2.05 13.86 -9.22
C GLU A 242 -3.02 14.85 -9.85
N TYR A 243 -3.57 15.77 -9.06
CA TYR A 243 -4.48 16.80 -9.54
C TYR A 243 -3.82 17.68 -10.63
N LYS A 244 -2.58 18.11 -10.41
CA LYS A 244 -1.80 18.89 -11.40
C LYS A 244 -1.57 18.08 -12.68
N ARG A 245 -1.15 16.81 -12.56
CA ARG A 245 -0.93 15.91 -13.70
C ARG A 245 -2.20 15.76 -14.53
N ASP A 246 -3.33 15.53 -13.89
CA ASP A 246 -4.59 15.27 -14.59
C ASP A 246 -5.10 16.55 -15.29
N ARG A 247 -4.97 17.73 -14.66
CA ARG A 247 -5.22 19.02 -15.33
C ARG A 247 -4.32 19.24 -16.54
N ASN A 248 -3.04 18.92 -16.43
CA ASN A 248 -2.09 19.07 -17.53
C ASN A 248 -2.39 18.14 -18.72
N LYS A 249 -3.13 17.05 -18.49
CA LYS A 249 -3.65 16.17 -19.55
C LYS A 249 -4.94 16.68 -20.19
N GLY A 250 -5.42 17.86 -19.80
CA GLY A 250 -6.69 18.44 -20.27
C GLY A 250 -7.92 17.81 -19.61
N LEU A 251 -7.76 17.02 -18.55
CA LEU A 251 -8.89 16.54 -17.76
C LEU A 251 -9.40 17.65 -16.83
N VAL A 252 -10.64 17.51 -16.38
CA VAL A 252 -11.27 18.40 -15.39
C VAL A 252 -11.48 17.62 -14.08
N PRO A 253 -10.40 17.30 -13.33
CA PRO A 253 -10.53 16.59 -12.07
C PRO A 253 -11.17 17.48 -11.01
N ASN A 254 -11.93 16.88 -10.09
CA ASN A 254 -12.36 17.56 -8.87
C ASN A 254 -11.17 17.82 -7.95
N LEU A 255 -11.23 18.88 -7.15
CA LEU A 255 -10.29 19.06 -6.05
C LEU A 255 -10.41 17.88 -5.06
N PRO A 256 -9.28 17.35 -4.56
CA PRO A 256 -9.30 16.35 -3.50
C PRO A 256 -10.00 16.90 -2.26
N LYS A 257 -11.00 16.19 -1.75
CA LYS A 257 -11.76 16.61 -0.57
C LYS A 257 -10.85 16.70 0.67
N ASN A 258 -11.11 17.68 1.53
CA ASN A 258 -10.45 17.85 2.84
C ASN A 258 -8.90 17.88 2.78
N TYR A 259 -8.34 18.38 1.68
CA TYR A 259 -6.89 18.31 1.42
C TYR A 259 -6.25 19.70 1.34
N PHE A 260 -6.78 20.57 0.47
CA PHE A 260 -6.32 21.95 0.37
C PHE A 260 -7.03 22.81 1.44
N PRO A 261 -6.29 23.65 2.19
CA PRO A 261 -6.92 24.65 3.06
C PRO A 261 -7.85 25.54 2.23
N ASP A 262 -9.09 25.68 2.69
CA ASP A 262 -10.15 26.47 2.05
C ASP A 262 -10.39 26.12 0.56
N ASP A 263 -10.11 24.87 0.17
CA ASP A 263 -10.15 24.38 -1.21
C ASP A 263 -9.27 25.19 -2.19
N ASP A 264 -8.22 25.87 -1.69
CA ASP A 264 -7.28 26.64 -2.50
C ASP A 264 -6.05 25.81 -2.92
N PHE A 265 -6.01 25.45 -4.20
CA PHE A 265 -4.90 24.71 -4.83
C PHE A 265 -3.53 25.42 -4.75
N SER A 266 -3.51 26.74 -4.57
CA SER A 266 -2.27 27.51 -4.44
C SER A 266 -1.58 27.27 -3.09
N VAL A 267 -2.35 26.86 -2.07
CA VAL A 267 -1.87 26.66 -0.70
C VAL A 267 -1.19 25.28 -0.57
N ILE A 268 -0.22 25.20 0.34
CA ILE A 268 0.45 23.94 0.69
C ILE A 268 -0.47 23.14 1.63
N PRO A 269 -0.84 21.89 1.28
CA PRO A 269 -1.70 21.07 2.12
C PRO A 269 -0.98 20.64 3.41
N LYS A 270 -1.73 20.47 4.49
CA LYS A 270 -1.22 19.91 5.75
C LYS A 270 -1.32 18.40 5.72
N ASN A 271 -0.29 17.71 6.23
CA ASN A 271 -0.33 16.25 6.34
C ASN A 271 -1.04 15.84 7.63
N THR A 272 -2.36 15.67 7.55
CA THR A 272 -3.23 15.30 8.69
C THR A 272 -3.26 13.80 8.98
N TRP A 273 -2.73 12.95 8.08
CA TRP A 273 -2.82 11.49 8.18
C TRP A 273 -1.51 10.81 8.61
N ARG A 274 -0.36 11.51 8.60
CA ARG A 274 0.96 10.91 8.88
C ARG A 274 1.01 10.13 10.20
N ASN A 275 0.49 10.70 11.28
CA ASN A 275 0.56 10.07 12.60
C ASN A 275 -0.29 8.78 12.65
N HIS A 276 -1.47 8.81 12.02
CA HIS A 276 -2.33 7.63 11.87
C HIS A 276 -1.64 6.54 11.05
N SER A 277 -1.03 6.94 9.94
CA SER A 277 -0.33 6.03 9.01
C SER A 277 0.88 5.38 9.66
N GLN A 278 1.70 6.14 10.37
CA GLN A 278 2.84 5.60 11.11
C GLN A 278 2.39 4.66 12.22
N ARG A 279 1.34 5.01 12.96
CA ARG A 279 0.79 4.14 14.01
C ARG A 279 0.27 2.83 13.43
N LEU A 280 -0.46 2.88 12.31
CA LEU A 280 -0.99 1.71 11.62
C LEU A 280 0.13 0.75 11.22
N ILE A 281 1.17 1.25 10.56
CA ILE A 281 2.32 0.43 10.13
C ILE A 281 3.12 -0.09 11.34
N ASN A 282 3.34 0.73 12.37
CA ASN A 282 4.02 0.27 13.58
C ASN A 282 3.23 -0.83 14.31
N ASN A 283 1.91 -0.76 14.32
CA ASN A 283 1.06 -1.80 14.88
C ASN A 283 1.09 -3.07 14.02
N TRP A 284 1.07 -2.94 12.69
CA TRP A 284 1.25 -4.08 11.80
C TRP A 284 2.57 -4.81 12.09
N ILE A 285 3.67 -4.07 12.14
CA ILE A 285 4.99 -4.60 12.47
C ILE A 285 5.00 -5.28 13.84
N ARG A 286 4.50 -4.60 14.87
CA ARG A 286 4.58 -5.09 16.26
C ARG A 286 3.74 -6.34 16.51
N TYR A 287 2.55 -6.44 15.92
CA TYR A 287 1.57 -7.46 16.32
C TYR A 287 1.38 -8.57 15.30
N TYR A 288 1.92 -8.41 14.08
CA TYR A 288 1.75 -9.39 13.01
C TYR A 288 3.07 -9.90 12.42
N LEU A 289 4.19 -9.20 12.64
CA LEU A 289 5.50 -9.60 12.11
C LEU A 289 6.44 -10.16 13.18
N VAL A 290 6.44 -9.53 14.37
CA VAL A 290 7.16 -9.96 15.59
C VAL A 290 6.35 -11.00 16.33
#